data_AF-A0A3B0S4Z0-F1
#
_entry.id   AF-A0A3B0S4Z0-F1
#
_cell.length_a   1.000
_cell.length_b   1.000
_cell.length_c   1.000
_cell.angle_alpha   90.00
_cell.angle_beta   90.00
_cell.angle_gamma   90.00
#
_symmetry.space_group_name_H-M   'P 1'
#
loop_
_entity.id
_entity.type
_entity.pdbx_description
1 polymer ?
#
loop_
_entity_poly.entity_id
_entity_poly.type
_entity_poly.pdbx_seq_one_letter_code
_entity_poly.pdbx_strand_id
1 'polypeptide(L)' 'MLLYLVGIIIPPLGILMYGKIIYAALNALLWAYAIVTPGLAGFLLWFAAASHASYVIHNARYSRFKSL' A
#
# COMPACT_ATOMS: atom_id res chain seq x y z
N MET A 1 -6.78 5.51 -11.83
CA MET A 1 -5.49 5.20 -12.47
C MET A 1 -4.32 5.84 -11.71
N LEU A 2 -4.38 7.14 -11.39
CA LEU A 2 -3.35 7.84 -10.62
C LEU A 2 -3.04 7.24 -9.23
N LEU A 3 -4.07 6.79 -8.50
CA LEU A 3 -3.91 6.20 -7.16
C LEU A 3 -3.07 4.92 -7.12
N TYR A 4 -3.05 4.15 -8.21
CA TYR A 4 -2.22 2.94 -8.29
C TYR A 4 -0.74 3.29 -8.48
N LEU A 5 -0.43 4.35 -9.24
CA LEU A 5 0.93 4.87 -9.37
C LEU A 5 1.46 5.38 -8.03
N VAL A 6 0.61 6.10 -7.27
CA VAL A 6 0.94 6.54 -5.90
C VAL A 6 1.13 5.34 -4.98
N GLY A 7 0.30 4.29 -5.08
CA GLY A 7 0.43 3.07 -4.29
C GLY A 7 1.66 2.21 -4.62
N ILE A 8 2.32 2.45 -5.77
CA ILE A 8 3.58 1.79 -6.12
C ILE A 8 4.77 2.63 -5.62
N ILE A 9 4.73 3.95 -5.81
CA ILE A 9 5.83 4.84 -5.40
C ILE A 9 5.86 5.02 -3.88
N ILE A 10 4.68 5.28 -3.27
CA ILE A 10 4.47 5.47 -1.84
C ILE A 10 3.25 4.63 -1.41
N PRO A 11 3.41 3.30 -1.26
CA PRO A 11 2.37 2.37 -0.83
C PRO A 11 1.47 2.83 0.33
N PRO A 12 2.00 3.37 1.46
CA PRO A 12 1.15 3.81 2.56
C PRO A 12 0.26 5.00 2.20
N LEU A 13 0.74 5.90 1.32
CA LEU A 13 -0.01 7.08 0.90
C LEU A 13 -1.21 6.68 0.03
N GLY A 14 -1.03 5.69 -0.85
CA GLY A 14 -2.11 5.12 -1.65
C GLY A 14 -3.24 4.54 -0.78
N ILE A 15 -2.88 3.84 0.31
CA ILE A 15 -3.87 3.31 1.26
C ILE A 15 -4.56 4.43 2.05
N LEU A 16 -3.80 5.45 2.46
CA LEU A 16 -4.32 6.58 3.23
C LEU A 16 -5.40 7.35 2.45
N MET A 17 -5.20 7.54 1.13
CA MET A 17 -6.18 8.19 0.25
C MET A 17 -7.52 7.43 0.15
N TYR A 18 -7.56 6.15 0.52
CA TYR A 18 -8.78 5.35 0.62
C TYR A 18 -9.42 5.37 2.01
N GLY A 19 -8.92 6.20 2.94
CA GLY A 19 -9.47 6.36 4.30
C GLY A 19 -9.11 5.24 5.26
N LYS A 20 -8.20 4.33 4.88
CA LYS A 20 -7.81 3.17 5.68
C LYS A 20 -6.56 3.44 6.52
N ILE A 21 -6.69 4.27 7.55
CA ILE A 21 -5.58 4.79 8.37
C ILE A 21 -4.74 3.67 9.03
N ILE A 22 -5.39 2.68 9.63
CA ILE A 22 -4.68 1.56 10.31
C ILE A 22 -3.84 0.75 9.31
N TYR A 23 -4.40 0.45 8.14
CA TYR A 23 -3.70 -0.29 7.09
C TYR A 23 -2.56 0.54 6.48
N ALA A 24 -2.74 1.87 6.37
CA ALA A 24 -1.69 2.77 5.92
C ALA A 24 -0.52 2.82 6.91
N ALA A 25 -0.79 2.85 8.23
CA ALA A 25 0.25 2.87 9.26
C ALA A 25 1.10 1.57 9.26
N LEU A 26 0.45 0.41 9.19
CA LEU A 26 1.16 -0.88 9.09
C LEU A 26 1.98 -0.98 7.81
N ASN A 27 1.44 -0.52 6.70
CA ASN A 27 2.14 -0.51 5.42
C ASN A 27 3.30 0.51 5.41
N ALA A 28 3.18 1.63 6.13
CA ALA A 28 4.24 2.62 6.27
C ALA A 28 5.43 2.06 7.04
N LEU A 29 5.19 1.26 8.09
CA LEU A 29 6.26 0.55 8.80
C LEU A 29 7.00 -0.42 7.87
N LEU A 30 6.26 -1.22 7.10
CA LEU A 30 6.85 -2.18 6.16
C LEU A 30 7.64 -1.47 5.05
N TRP A 31 7.11 -0.37 4.52
CA TRP A 31 7.77 0.44 3.49
C TRP A 31 9.01 1.16 4.03
N ALA A 32 8.95 1.71 5.25
CA ALA A 32 10.12 2.28 5.92
C ALA A 32 11.22 1.22 6.13
N TYR A 33 10.82 0.00 6.53
CA TYR A 33 11.75 -1.12 6.67
C TYR A 33 12.40 -1.51 5.33
N ALA A 34 11.64 -1.44 4.23
CA ALA A 34 12.16 -1.67 2.88
C ALA A 34 13.20 -0.64 2.46
N ILE A 35 13.02 0.64 2.82
CA ILE A 35 13.96 1.72 2.50
C ILE A 35 15.30 1.55 3.24
N VAL A 36 15.25 1.17 4.52
CA VAL A 36 16.46 1.01 5.35
C VAL A 36 17.18 -0.31 5.09
N THR A 37 16.55 -1.25 4.39
CA THR A 37 17.13 -2.56 4.07
C THR A 37 17.61 -2.57 2.62
N PRO A 38 18.92 -2.44 2.33
CA PRO A 38 19.40 -2.42 0.96
C PRO A 38 19.38 -3.82 0.31
N GLY A 39 19.39 -3.85 -1.03
CA GLY A 39 19.51 -5.07 -1.82
C GLY A 39 18.19 -5.83 -2.02
N LEU A 40 18.31 -7.14 -2.29
CA LEU A 40 17.16 -7.99 -2.63
C LEU A 40 16.11 -8.06 -1.51
N ALA A 41 16.54 -8.04 -0.26
CA ALA A 41 15.65 -8.05 0.89
C ALA A 41 14.75 -6.79 0.95
N GLY A 42 15.32 -5.60 0.72
CA GLY A 42 14.54 -4.37 0.58
C GLY A 42 13.57 -4.40 -0.58
N PHE A 43 14.01 -4.92 -1.72
CA PHE A 43 13.14 -5.06 -2.89
C PHE A 43 11.95 -5.98 -2.63
N LEU A 44 12.15 -7.12 -1.94
CA LEU A 44 11.07 -8.03 -1.56
C LEU A 44 10.11 -7.39 -0.54
N LEU A 45 10.64 -6.65 0.44
CA LEU A 45 9.81 -5.92 1.41
C LEU A 45 8.98 -4.82 0.74
N TRP A 46 9.57 -4.09 -0.21
CA TRP A 46 8.85 -3.11 -1.02
C TRP A 46 7.76 -3.78 -1.86
N PHE A 47 8.05 -4.91 -2.49
CA PHE A 47 7.09 -5.65 -3.29
C PHE A 47 5.92 -6.19 -2.45
N ALA A 48 6.21 -6.67 -1.24
CA ALA A 48 5.19 -7.05 -0.26
C ALA A 48 4.32 -5.84 0.15
N ALA A 49 4.94 -4.69 0.42
CA ALA A 49 4.22 -3.46 0.75
C ALA A 49 3.31 -2.98 -0.39
N ALA A 50 3.81 -2.99 -1.63
CA ALA A 50 3.06 -2.60 -2.83
C ALA A 50 1.91 -3.58 -3.13
N SER A 51 2.15 -4.89 -2.97
CA SER A 51 1.13 -5.92 -3.14
C SER A 51 0.02 -5.79 -2.10
N HIS A 52 0.39 -5.58 -0.83
CA HIS A 52 -0.55 -5.36 0.25
C HIS A 52 -1.38 -4.07 0.02
N ALA A 53 -0.73 -2.97 -0.38
CA ALA A 53 -1.44 -1.73 -0.72
C ALA A 53 -2.44 -1.92 -1.86
N SER A 54 -2.04 -2.62 -2.92
CA SER A 54 -2.90 -2.94 -4.06
C SER A 54 -4.11 -3.77 -3.65
N TYR A 55 -3.92 -4.78 -2.80
CA TYR A 55 -5.00 -5.61 -2.25
C TYR A 55 -5.97 -4.79 -1.41
N VAL A 56 -5.47 -3.94 -0.51
CA VAL A 56 -6.31 -3.09 0.35
C VAL A 56 -7.13 -2.09 -0.48
N ILE A 57 -6.51 -1.48 -1.50
CA ILE A 57 -7.17 -0.57 -2.45
C ILE A 57 -8.24 -1.31 -3.25
N HIS A 58 -7.93 -2.50 -3.77
CA HIS A 58 -8.89 -3.30 -4.53
C HIS A 58 -10.10 -3.69 -3.68
N ASN A 59 -9.86 -4.19 -2.46
CA ASN A 59 -10.92 -4.54 -1.51
C ASN A 59 -11.75 -3.32 -1.11
N ALA A 60 -11.12 -2.16 -0.85
CA ALA A 60 -11.84 -0.92 -0.52
C ALA A 60 -12.72 -0.43 -1.69
N ARG A 61 -12.27 -0.61 -2.93
CA ARG A 61 -13.07 -0.31 -4.12
C ARG A 61 -14.26 -1.26 -4.25
N TYR A 62 -14.05 -2.55 -3.99
CA TYR A 62 -15.11 -3.56 -4.05
C TYR A 62 -16.18 -3.35 -2.96
N SER A 63 -15.77 -3.01 -1.73
CA SER A 63 -16.69 -2.71 -0.63
C SER A 63 -17.53 -1.46 -0.88
N ARG A 64 -16.95 -0.44 -1.54
CA ARG A 64 -17.68 0.79 -1.90
C ARG A 64 -18.77 0.53 -2.95
N PHE A 65 -18.57 -0.42 -3.85
CA PHE A 65 -19.56 -0.81 -4.85
C PHE A 65 -20.73 -1.59 -4.25
N LYS A 66 -20.49 -2.34 -3.16
CA LYS A 66 -21.51 -3.16 -2.50
C LYS A 66 -22.47 -2.37 -1.60
N SER A 67 -22.19 -1.08 -1.36
CA SER A 67 -23.03 -0.20 -0.52
C SER A 67 -23.91 0.75 -1.33
N LEU A 68 -24.00 0.57 -2.65
CA LEU A 68 -24.92 1.24 -3.58
C LEU A 68 -25.97 0.24 -4.04
#